data_AF-A0A3S1CGU8-F1
#
_entry.id   AF-A0A3S1CGU8-F1
#
_cell.length_a   1.000
_cell.length_b   1.000
_cell.length_c   1.000
_cell.angle_alpha   90.00
_cell.angle_beta   90.00
_cell.angle_gamma   90.00
#
_symmetry.space_group_name_H-M   'P 1'
#
loop_
_entity.id
_entity.type
_entity.pdbx_description
1 polymer ?
#
loop_
_entity_poly.entity_id
_entity_poly.type
_entity_poly.pdbx_seq_one_letter_code
_entity_poly.pdbx_strand_id
1 'polypeptide(L)'
;MFLSIQQLDEINARACALWHYEAPLNFYNLNPDEIEQNVQYFLDPQNNFYGIFEKLEFIGFCSFGEDGQVDGGNYSALALDIGMGIRPDLTGQDRGNYGSCVLSVLNLW
;
A
#
# COMPACT_ATOMS: atom_id res chain seq x y z
N MET A 1 17.22 8.30 -6.38
CA MET A 1 16.09 7.37 -6.21
C MET A 1 14.98 7.86 -7.12
N PHE A 2 14.53 7.05 -8.08
CA PHE A 2 13.41 7.40 -8.96
C PHE A 2 12.26 6.46 -8.61
N LEU A 3 11.21 7.03 -8.05
CA LEU A 3 10.01 6.31 -7.65
C LEU A 3 8.87 6.72 -8.56
N SER A 4 7.97 5.77 -8.85
CA SER A 4 6.76 6.02 -9.62
C SER A 4 5.57 5.32 -8.99
N ILE A 5 4.40 5.93 -9.11
CA ILE A 5 3.13 5.33 -8.73
C ILE A 5 2.38 4.94 -10.01
N GLN A 6 1.87 3.72 -10.05
CA GLN A 6 1.17 3.16 -11.20
C GLN A 6 -0.06 2.40 -10.73
N GLN A 7 -1.01 2.12 -11.63
CA GLN A 7 -2.14 1.27 -11.30
C GLN A 7 -1.65 -0.10 -10.82
N LEU A 8 -2.23 -0.60 -9.72
CA LEU A 8 -1.90 -1.93 -9.23
C LEU A 8 -2.49 -2.97 -10.17
N ASP A 9 -1.66 -3.90 -10.65
CA ASP A 9 -2.08 -5.02 -11.47
C ASP A 9 -2.29 -6.29 -10.63
N GLU A 10 -2.88 -7.32 -11.23
CA GLU A 10 -3.17 -8.58 -10.53
C GLU A 10 -1.92 -9.27 -9.98
N ILE A 11 -0.80 -9.19 -10.70
CA ILE A 11 0.46 -9.82 -10.29
C ILE A 11 0.94 -9.20 -8.98
N ASN A 12 0.96 -7.87 -8.90
CA ASN A 12 1.42 -7.14 -7.73
C ASN A 12 0.38 -7.19 -6.60
N ALA A 13 -0.93 -7.15 -6.90
CA ALA A 13 -1.98 -7.35 -5.90
C ALA A 13 -1.88 -8.72 -5.23
N ARG A 14 -1.63 -9.77 -6.01
CA ARG A 14 -1.39 -11.13 -5.49
C ARG A 14 -0.09 -11.21 -4.69
N ALA A 15 0.94 -10.47 -5.07
CA ALA A 15 2.15 -10.34 -4.27
C ALA A 15 1.85 -9.71 -2.89
N CYS A 16 1.06 -8.63 -2.84
CA CYS A 16 0.62 -8.01 -1.58
C CYS A 16 -0.15 -9.01 -0.70
N ALA A 17 -1.09 -9.75 -1.28
CA ALA A 17 -1.90 -10.73 -0.55
C ALA A 17 -1.08 -11.86 0.07
N LEU A 18 0.11 -12.13 -0.49
CA LEU A 18 1.04 -13.16 -0.02
C LEU A 18 2.16 -12.62 0.87
N TRP A 19 2.18 -11.31 1.18
CA TRP A 19 3.20 -10.75 2.04
C TRP A 19 3.13 -11.36 3.45
N HIS A 20 4.30 -11.69 3.96
CA HIS A 20 4.49 -12.20 5.30
C HIS A 20 5.56 -11.38 6.01
N TYR A 21 5.12 -10.67 7.04
CA TYR A 21 5.95 -9.91 7.95
C TYR A 21 6.21 -10.74 9.20
N GLU A 22 7.46 -10.72 9.64
CA GLU A 22 7.86 -11.22 10.95
C GLU A 22 7.45 -10.25 12.06
N ALA A 23 7.50 -10.71 13.30
CA ALA A 23 7.31 -9.84 14.46
C ALA A 23 8.32 -8.67 14.43
N PRO A 24 7.90 -7.44 14.80
CA PRO A 24 6.61 -7.09 15.40
C PRO A 24 5.52 -6.69 14.39
N LEU A 25 5.77 -6.79 13.09
CA LEU A 25 4.86 -6.29 12.04
C LEU A 25 3.88 -7.36 11.52
N ASN A 26 3.92 -8.57 12.07
CA ASN A 26 3.09 -9.70 11.67
C ASN A 26 1.57 -9.47 11.81
N PHE A 27 1.14 -8.41 12.50
CA PHE A 27 -0.27 -7.99 12.53
C PHE A 27 -0.78 -7.43 11.19
N TYR A 28 0.12 -7.09 10.26
CA TYR A 28 -0.23 -6.73 8.87
C TYR A 28 -0.39 -7.93 7.95
N ASN A 29 -0.12 -9.16 8.42
CA ASN A 29 -0.28 -10.35 7.59
C ASN A 29 -1.76 -10.58 7.28
N LEU A 30 -2.09 -10.66 6.00
CA LEU A 30 -3.44 -11.03 5.58
C LEU A 30 -3.66 -12.53 5.81
N ASN A 31 -4.94 -12.91 5.89
CA ASN A 31 -5.33 -14.31 6.04
C ASN A 31 -4.92 -15.12 4.79
N PRO A 32 -4.06 -16.15 4.94
CA PRO A 32 -3.58 -16.94 3.81
C PRO A 32 -4.67 -17.81 3.16
N ASP A 33 -5.81 -18.01 3.83
CA ASP A 33 -6.94 -18.76 3.27
C ASP A 33 -7.89 -17.87 2.43
N GLU A 34 -7.65 -16.56 2.39
CA GLU A 34 -8.52 -15.55 1.74
C GLU A 34 -7.80 -14.79 0.62
N ILE A 35 -6.82 -15.41 -0.04
CA ILE A 35 -6.00 -14.75 -1.07
C ILE A 35 -6.83 -14.13 -2.19
N GLU A 36 -7.84 -14.83 -2.71
CA GLU A 36 -8.66 -14.28 -3.82
C GLU A 36 -9.50 -13.08 -3.36
N GLN A 37 -10.03 -13.11 -2.14
CA GLN A 37 -10.78 -11.98 -1.57
C GLN A 37 -9.85 -10.77 -1.36
N ASN A 38 -8.64 -11.00 -0.87
CA ASN A 38 -7.63 -9.95 -0.71
C ASN A 38 -7.22 -9.35 -2.06
N VAL A 39 -7.00 -10.19 -3.09
CA VAL A 39 -6.69 -9.72 -4.45
C VAL A 39 -7.85 -8.91 -5.02
N GLN A 40 -9.10 -9.37 -4.87
CA GLN A 40 -10.28 -8.63 -5.30
C GLN A 40 -10.39 -7.27 -4.59
N TYR A 41 -10.10 -7.23 -3.29
CA TYR A 41 -10.08 -5.99 -2.52
C TYR A 41 -9.05 -5.00 -3.05
N PHE A 42 -7.82 -5.46 -3.32
CA PHE A 42 -6.77 -4.62 -3.90
C PHE A 42 -7.09 -4.11 -5.31
N LEU A 43 -7.84 -4.86 -6.10
CA LEU A 43 -8.18 -4.51 -7.48
C LEU A 43 -9.52 -3.77 -7.61
N ASP A 44 -10.30 -3.66 -6.54
CA ASP A 44 -11.56 -2.91 -6.56
C ASP A 44 -11.24 -1.41 -6.76
N PRO A 45 -11.73 -0.80 -7.86
CA PRO A 45 -11.51 0.63 -8.11
C PRO A 45 -12.04 1.53 -7.00
N GLN A 46 -12.99 1.09 -6.16
CA GLN A 46 -13.50 1.86 -5.03
C GLN A 46 -12.45 2.04 -3.92
N ASN A 47 -11.51 1.10 -3.80
CA ASN A 47 -10.49 1.12 -2.76
C ASN A 47 -9.23 1.91 -3.15
N ASN A 48 -9.15 2.37 -4.41
CA ASN A 48 -8.11 3.28 -4.92
C ASN A 48 -6.66 2.85 -4.63
N PHE A 49 -6.34 1.58 -4.84
CA PHE A 49 -4.97 1.08 -4.67
C PHE A 49 -4.08 1.34 -5.90
N TYR A 50 -2.82 1.66 -5.61
CA TYR A 50 -1.77 1.91 -6.58
C TYR A 50 -0.47 1.24 -6.14
N GLY A 51 0.31 0.75 -7.10
CA GLY A 51 1.64 0.21 -6.86
C GLY A 51 2.71 1.30 -6.82
N ILE A 52 3.64 1.18 -5.88
CA ILE A 52 4.85 1.99 -5.75
C ILE A 52 6.01 1.20 -6.35
N PHE A 53 6.71 1.81 -7.29
CA PHE A 53 7.82 1.18 -8.00
C PHE A 53 9.11 1.98 -7.85
N GLU A 54 10.21 1.29 -7.59
CA GLU A 54 11.55 1.84 -7.78
C GLU A 54 12.08 1.40 -9.14
N LYS A 55 12.19 2.35 -10.08
CA LYS A 55 12.39 2.07 -11.51
C LYS A 55 11.28 1.15 -12.07
N LEU A 56 11.52 -0.16 -12.08
CA LEU A 56 10.59 -1.20 -12.57
C LEU A 56 10.28 -2.23 -11.48
N GLU A 57 10.89 -2.12 -10.30
CA GLU A 57 10.71 -3.06 -9.21
C GLU A 57 9.52 -2.64 -8.35
N PHE A 58 8.56 -3.55 -8.15
CA PHE A 58 7.46 -3.36 -7.22
C PHE A 58 7.96 -3.44 -5.77
N ILE A 59 7.77 -2.37 -5.02
CA ILE A 59 8.32 -2.22 -3.67
C ILE A 59 7.25 -1.98 -2.60
N GLY A 60 6.01 -1.71 -2.99
CA GLY A 60 4.96 -1.30 -2.07
C GLY A 60 3.67 -0.92 -2.76
N PHE A 61 2.64 -0.61 -1.99
CA PHE A 61 1.41 -0.01 -2.48
C PHE A 61 1.06 1.24 -1.65
N CYS A 62 0.19 2.08 -2.21
CA CYS A 62 -0.57 3.07 -1.46
C CYS A 62 -2.04 3.03 -1.89
N SER A 63 -2.93 3.46 -1.01
CA SER A 63 -4.36 3.61 -1.25
C SER A 63 -4.82 5.00 -0.82
N PHE A 64 -5.97 5.43 -1.32
CA PHE A 64 -6.48 6.78 -1.07
C PHE A 64 -7.97 6.75 -0.72
N GLY A 65 -8.36 7.49 0.32
CA GLY A 65 -9.74 7.53 0.81
C GLY A 65 -9.99 6.49 1.90
N GLU A 66 -11.18 5.89 1.89
CA GLU A 66 -11.70 5.11 3.03
C GLU A 66 -10.80 3.94 3.46
N ASP A 67 -10.05 3.31 2.54
CA ASP A 67 -9.09 2.25 2.90
C ASP A 67 -7.97 2.74 3.85
N GLY A 68 -7.59 4.01 3.76
CA GLY A 68 -6.60 4.62 4.64
C GLY A 68 -7.11 4.88 6.06
N GLN A 69 -8.39 4.66 6.33
CA GLN A 69 -9.01 4.91 7.63
C GLN A 69 -8.95 3.68 8.52
N VAL A 70 -8.42 3.84 9.73
CA VAL A 70 -8.40 2.84 10.79
C VAL A 70 -9.47 3.11 11.86
N ASP A 71 -9.90 2.04 12.53
CA ASP A 71 -10.85 2.08 13.63
C ASP A 71 -10.42 3.07 14.73
N GLY A 72 -11.36 3.90 15.18
CA GLY A 72 -11.13 4.91 16.23
C GLY A 72 -10.49 6.22 15.75
N GLY A 73 -10.23 6.38 14.46
CA GLY A 73 -9.79 7.65 13.87
C GLY A 73 -10.88 8.72 13.78
N ASN A 74 -10.48 9.98 13.60
CA ASN A 74 -11.38 11.10 13.34
C ASN A 74 -11.14 11.64 11.92
N TYR A 75 -12.06 11.30 11.02
CA TYR A 75 -12.01 11.67 9.60
C TYR A 75 -13.00 12.79 9.25
N SER A 76 -13.35 13.64 10.22
CA SER A 76 -14.30 14.75 10.01
C SER A 76 -13.70 15.93 9.25
N ALA A 77 -12.37 16.01 9.17
CA ALA A 77 -11.70 16.99 8.34
C ALA A 77 -11.83 16.62 6.86
N LEU A 78 -11.99 17.62 5.99
CA LEU A 78 -11.93 17.42 4.55
C LEU A 78 -10.46 17.23 4.14
N ALA A 79 -9.94 16.03 4.36
CA ALA A 79 -8.58 15.61 4.04
C ALA A 79 -8.62 14.29 3.27
N LEU A 80 -7.54 13.99 2.56
CA LEU A 80 -7.37 12.69 1.91
C LEU A 80 -6.63 11.75 2.86
N ASP A 81 -7.26 10.62 3.17
CA ASP A 81 -6.64 9.55 3.94
C ASP A 81 -5.79 8.65 3.03
N ILE A 82 -4.71 8.12 3.58
CA ILE A 82 -3.71 7.37 2.83
C ILE A 82 -3.40 6.06 3.57
N GLY A 83 -3.62 4.94 2.91
CA GLY A 83 -3.06 3.64 3.32
C GLY A 83 -1.75 3.37 2.59
N MET A 84 -0.84 2.63 3.23
CA MET A 84 0.45 2.28 2.62
C MET A 84 0.97 0.95 3.15
N GLY A 85 1.56 0.15 2.27
CA GLY A 85 2.30 -1.07 2.61
C GLY A 85 3.60 -1.15 1.81
N ILE A 86 4.65 -1.68 2.41
CA ILE A 86 5.98 -1.84 1.79
C ILE A 86 6.36 -3.30 1.88
N ARG A 87 6.96 -3.83 0.81
CA ARG A 87 7.38 -5.23 0.73
C ARG A 87 8.16 -5.66 1.99
N PRO A 88 7.86 -6.82 2.61
CA PRO A 88 8.43 -7.21 3.91
C PRO A 88 9.96 -7.19 3.99
N ASP A 89 10.65 -7.63 2.93
CA ASP A 89 12.11 -7.66 2.83
C ASP A 89 12.76 -6.28 2.80
N LEU A 90 11.98 -5.22 2.53
CA LEU A 90 12.44 -3.82 2.50
C LEU A 90 12.20 -3.09 3.83
N THR A 91 11.52 -3.73 4.80
CA THR A 91 11.29 -3.15 6.13
C THR A 91 12.60 -3.03 6.92
N GLY A 92 12.73 -1.99 7.75
CA GLY A 92 13.90 -1.77 8.62
C GLY A 92 15.20 -1.34 7.92
N GLN A 93 15.19 -1.06 6.61
CA GLN A 93 16.40 -0.71 5.84
C GLN A 93 16.69 0.81 5.74
N ASP A 94 16.26 1.65 6.70
CA ASP A 94 16.43 3.12 6.67
C ASP A 94 15.96 3.81 5.37
N ARG A 95 14.96 3.23 4.69
CA ARG A 95 14.41 3.75 3.43
C ARG A 95 13.25 4.74 3.65
N GLY A 96 13.43 5.72 4.53
CA GLY A 96 12.42 6.73 4.89
C GLY A 96 11.88 7.60 3.73
N ASN A 97 12.42 7.42 2.51
CA ASN A 97 11.97 8.06 1.29
C ASN A 97 10.57 7.61 0.82
N TYR A 98 10.13 6.38 1.09
CA TYR A 98 8.88 5.90 0.47
C TYR A 98 7.63 6.73 0.80
N GLY A 99 7.51 7.26 2.02
CA GLY A 99 6.46 8.22 2.36
C GLY A 99 6.56 9.54 1.58
N SER A 100 7.78 10.00 1.25
CA SER A 100 7.99 11.21 0.44
C SER A 100 7.55 11.03 -1.02
N CYS A 101 7.56 9.79 -1.54
CA CYS A 101 7.02 9.50 -2.87
C CYS A 101 5.50 9.70 -2.91
N VAL A 102 4.79 9.22 -1.90
CA VAL A 102 3.33 9.38 -1.83
C VAL A 102 2.96 10.87 -1.74
N LEU A 103 3.68 11.64 -0.93
CA LEU A 103 3.53 13.10 -0.86
C LEU A 103 3.82 13.81 -2.20
N SER A 104 4.75 13.29 -3.00
CA SER A 104 5.04 13.86 -4.33
C SER A 104 3.89 13.66 -5.33
N VAL A 105 3.11 12.56 -5.18
CA VAL A 105 1.93 12.32 -6.00
C VAL A 105 0.75 13.17 -5.56
N LEU A 106 0.59 13.42 -4.26
CA LEU A 106 -0.44 14.34 -3.75
C LEU A 106 -0.25 15.79 -4.23
N ASN A 107 0.99 16.23 -4.44
CA ASN A 107 1.28 17.57 -4.99
C ASN A 107 0.95 17.70 -6.50
N LEU A 108 0.47 16.64 -7.14
CA LEU A 108 0.03 16.63 -8.54
C LEU A 108 -1.51 16.63 -8.69
N TRP A 109 -2.26 16.62 -7.58
CA TRP A 109 -3.72 16.70 -7.54
C TRP A 109 -4.21 18.07 -7.04
#